data_AF-A0AA37T749-F1
#
_entry.id   AF-A0AA37T749-F1
#
_cell.length_a   1.000
_cell.length_b   1.000
_cell.length_c   1.000
_cell.angle_alpha   90.00
_cell.angle_beta   90.00
_cell.angle_gamma   90.00
#
_symmetry.space_group_name_H-M   'P 1'
#
loop_
_entity.id
_entity.type
_entity.pdbx_description
1 polymer ?
#
loop_
_entity_poly.entity_id
_entity_poly.type
_entity_poly.pdbx_seq_one_letter_code
_entity_poly.pdbx_strand_id
1 'polypeptide(L)'
;MDRRFFFIEMLAYWQGEVNSSHVADYFNISRTQAKKYLSNYQALHPDCLIYDKSAKAYRTSTHFTANYISAEVSEYLSWLDIEYTLSTSKKNSSMTHTGLNIPERWVSPDVIRALVQAIRRKLRVEVDYISLANPNNEGRVIQPFIFVRTDLRWHLRAYDEKNKSFRDFVLSRFVGVPELLTSATYSIDQDRAWNTDIDLILQADSRLSKQQKAVIEREYQMNDGKLRVTSRAALAQYVLQEMQVNIKFHDAFPEAQQLVLANKKDVQHWLFNT
;
A
#
# COMPACT_ATOMS: atom_id res chain seq x y z
N MET A 1 -14.27 -16.23 -0.02
CA MET A 1 -13.60 -16.53 1.26
C MET A 1 -14.55 -16.19 2.40
N ASP A 2 -14.75 -17.08 3.37
CA ASP A 2 -15.64 -16.77 4.50
C ASP A 2 -14.91 -15.85 5.50
N ARG A 3 -15.24 -14.55 5.45
CA ARG A 3 -14.62 -13.50 6.27
C ARG A 3 -14.70 -13.79 7.79
N ARG A 4 -15.64 -14.64 8.22
CA ARG A 4 -15.81 -15.04 9.64
C ARG A 4 -14.77 -16.07 10.06
N PHE A 5 -14.46 -17.04 9.20
CA PHE A 5 -13.43 -18.04 9.48
C PHE A 5 -12.03 -17.44 9.42
N PHE A 6 -11.81 -16.50 8.50
CA PHE A 6 -10.61 -15.65 8.51
C PHE A 6 -10.41 -14.97 9.86
N PHE A 7 -11.43 -14.28 10.39
CA PHE A 7 -11.34 -13.61 11.70
C PHE A 7 -11.10 -14.57 12.87
N ILE A 8 -11.74 -15.75 12.84
CA ILE A 8 -11.53 -16.81 13.86
C ILE A 8 -10.07 -17.28 13.87
N GLU A 9 -9.51 -17.59 12.71
CA GLU A 9 -8.11 -18.01 12.58
C GLU A 9 -7.15 -16.88 12.96
N MET A 10 -7.42 -15.64 12.54
CA MET A 10 -6.60 -14.47 12.90
C MET A 10 -6.46 -14.32 14.41
N LEU A 11 -7.58 -14.33 15.15
CA LEU A 11 -7.55 -14.20 16.60
C LEU A 11 -6.95 -15.44 17.29
N ALA A 12 -7.35 -16.64 16.89
CA ALA A 12 -6.84 -17.85 17.52
C ALA A 12 -5.32 -18.00 17.33
N TYR A 13 -4.84 -17.80 16.10
CA TYR A 13 -3.44 -18.00 15.75
C TYR A 13 -2.54 -16.88 16.26
N TRP A 14 -2.88 -15.62 16.00
CA TRP A 14 -1.99 -14.49 16.32
C TRP A 14 -2.22 -13.90 17.71
N GLN A 15 -3.45 -14.00 18.24
CA GLN A 15 -3.80 -13.46 19.58
C GLN A 15 -4.02 -14.56 20.61
N GLY A 16 -3.90 -15.84 20.21
CA GLY A 16 -3.91 -17.01 21.09
C GLY A 16 -5.29 -17.51 21.50
N GLU A 17 -6.36 -16.71 21.33
CA GLU A 17 -7.71 -17.13 21.68
C GLU A 17 -8.83 -16.40 20.94
N VAL A 18 -9.96 -17.10 20.76
CA VAL A 18 -11.18 -16.55 20.18
C VAL A 18 -12.41 -17.06 20.93
N ASN A 19 -13.34 -16.17 21.26
CA ASN A 19 -14.60 -16.54 21.91
C ASN A 19 -15.79 -15.89 21.22
N SER A 20 -17.00 -16.28 21.64
CA SER A 20 -18.24 -15.77 21.02
C SER A 20 -18.45 -14.27 21.21
N SER A 21 -17.85 -13.65 22.23
CA SER A 21 -17.92 -12.19 22.42
C SER A 21 -17.05 -11.50 21.38
N HIS A 22 -15.81 -11.96 21.14
CA HIS A 22 -14.94 -11.40 20.11
C HIS A 22 -15.64 -11.38 18.73
N VAL A 23 -16.24 -12.52 18.35
CA VAL A 23 -16.95 -12.66 17.07
C VAL A 23 -18.24 -11.82 17.04
N ALA A 24 -18.98 -11.77 18.14
CA ALA A 24 -20.21 -10.97 18.24
C ALA A 24 -19.93 -9.48 18.10
N ASP A 25 -18.92 -8.98 18.82
CA ASP A 25 -18.55 -7.57 18.85
C ASP A 25 -18.00 -7.13 17.49
N TYR A 26 -17.11 -7.93 16.88
CA TYR A 26 -16.51 -7.61 15.59
C TYR A 26 -17.53 -7.53 14.43
N PHE A 27 -18.44 -8.51 14.34
CA PHE A 27 -19.43 -8.56 13.26
C PHE A 27 -20.75 -7.84 13.60
N ASN A 28 -20.87 -7.26 14.80
CA ASN A 28 -22.10 -6.66 15.31
C ASN A 28 -23.31 -7.61 15.21
N ILE A 29 -23.16 -8.83 15.74
CA ILE A 29 -24.16 -9.91 15.71
C ILE A 29 -24.49 -10.43 17.11
N SER A 30 -25.56 -11.22 17.24
CA SER A 30 -25.88 -11.87 18.51
C SER A 30 -24.83 -12.92 18.92
N ARG A 31 -24.60 -13.08 20.24
CA ARG A 31 -23.73 -14.15 20.78
C ARG A 31 -24.16 -15.55 20.34
N THR A 32 -25.46 -15.78 20.15
CA THR A 32 -25.99 -17.06 19.65
C THR A 32 -25.51 -17.34 18.24
N GLN A 33 -25.55 -16.33 17.36
CA GLN A 33 -25.05 -16.45 15.99
C GLN A 33 -23.53 -16.61 15.96
N ALA A 34 -22.80 -15.87 16.80
CA ALA A 34 -21.35 -16.01 16.95
C ALA A 34 -20.93 -17.42 17.41
N LYS A 35 -21.64 -18.02 18.38
CA LYS A 35 -21.42 -19.42 18.78
C LYS A 35 -21.63 -20.39 17.61
N LYS A 36 -22.67 -20.19 16.82
CA LYS A 36 -22.92 -21.00 15.62
C LYS A 36 -21.75 -20.93 14.64
N TYR A 37 -21.14 -19.75 14.45
CA TYR A 37 -19.95 -19.63 13.60
C TYR A 37 -18.73 -20.37 14.15
N LEU A 38 -18.45 -20.28 15.44
CA LEU A 38 -17.37 -21.04 16.08
C LEU A 38 -17.60 -22.56 15.98
N SER A 39 -18.83 -23.02 16.24
CA SER A 39 -19.18 -24.44 16.10
C SER A 39 -19.09 -24.92 14.65
N ASN A 40 -19.51 -24.11 13.68
CA ASN A 40 -19.37 -24.45 12.26
C ASN A 40 -17.90 -24.54 11.84
N TYR A 41 -17.05 -23.61 12.31
CA TYR A 41 -15.61 -23.67 12.07
C TYR A 41 -15.03 -24.96 12.64
N GLN A 42 -15.34 -25.28 13.90
CA GLN A 42 -14.84 -26.49 14.57
C GLN A 42 -15.35 -27.78 13.91
N ALA A 43 -16.58 -27.80 13.38
CA ALA A 43 -17.10 -28.96 12.66
C ALA A 43 -16.36 -29.22 11.33
N LEU A 44 -15.90 -28.16 10.66
CA LEU A 44 -15.12 -28.25 9.43
C LEU A 44 -13.64 -28.57 9.71
N HIS A 45 -13.11 -28.03 10.81
CA HIS A 45 -11.69 -28.09 11.18
C HIS A 45 -11.51 -28.54 12.64
N PRO A 46 -11.87 -29.79 12.97
CA PRO A 46 -11.96 -30.29 14.36
C PRO A 46 -10.62 -30.25 15.10
N ASP A 47 -9.52 -30.44 14.37
CA ASP A 47 -8.18 -30.49 14.96
C ASP A 47 -7.57 -29.11 15.16
N CYS A 48 -8.16 -28.02 14.65
CA CYS A 48 -7.53 -26.70 14.68
C CYS A 48 -7.72 -25.97 16.02
N LEU A 49 -8.89 -26.11 16.65
CA LEU A 49 -9.25 -25.34 17.85
C LEU A 49 -9.70 -26.25 19.01
N ILE A 50 -9.15 -25.98 20.19
CA ILE A 50 -9.50 -26.64 21.44
C ILE A 50 -10.24 -25.66 22.33
N TYR A 51 -11.41 -26.05 22.84
CA TYR A 51 -12.15 -25.22 23.78
C TYR A 51 -11.57 -25.32 25.20
N ASP A 52 -11.07 -24.20 25.71
CA ASP A 52 -10.60 -24.06 27.08
C ASP A 52 -11.76 -23.60 27.98
N LYS A 53 -12.16 -24.48 28.91
CA LYS A 53 -13.25 -24.21 29.86
C LYS A 53 -12.92 -23.11 30.87
N SER A 54 -11.65 -22.95 31.24
CA SER A 54 -11.21 -21.93 32.20
C SER A 54 -11.25 -20.55 31.57
N ALA A 55 -10.65 -20.42 30.38
CA ALA A 55 -10.65 -19.18 29.61
C ALA A 55 -12.01 -18.86 28.96
N LYS A 56 -12.91 -19.85 28.85
CA LYS A 56 -14.19 -19.77 28.11
C LYS A 56 -13.99 -19.32 26.66
N ALA A 57 -12.91 -19.80 26.05
CA ALA A 57 -12.47 -19.42 24.71
C ALA A 57 -11.90 -20.64 23.96
N TYR A 58 -11.82 -20.54 22.64
CA TYR A 58 -11.13 -21.48 21.79
C TYR A 58 -9.68 -21.04 21.61
N ARG A 59 -8.74 -21.98 21.71
CA ARG A 59 -7.30 -21.78 21.51
C ARG A 59 -6.80 -22.67 20.39
N THR A 60 -5.69 -22.28 19.76
CA THR A 60 -5.03 -23.13 18.75
C THR A 60 -4.55 -24.43 19.38
N SER A 61 -4.75 -25.53 18.67
CA SER A 61 -4.11 -26.79 18.99
C SER A 61 -2.67 -26.84 18.48
N THR A 62 -1.94 -27.91 18.84
CA THR A 62 -0.64 -28.24 18.25
C THR A 62 -0.73 -28.72 16.79
N HIS A 63 -1.93 -29.01 16.29
CA HIS A 63 -2.20 -29.49 14.93
C HIS A 63 -2.92 -28.43 14.07
N PHE A 64 -2.90 -27.16 14.52
CA PHE A 64 -3.53 -26.07 13.78
C PHE A 64 -2.98 -25.98 12.36
N THR A 65 -3.89 -25.93 11.40
CA THR A 65 -3.60 -25.68 9.98
C THR A 65 -4.30 -24.39 9.57
N ALA A 66 -3.56 -23.47 8.97
CA ALA A 66 -4.10 -22.22 8.45
C ALA A 66 -4.89 -22.50 7.16
N ASN A 67 -6.23 -22.48 7.23
CA ASN A 67 -7.11 -22.77 6.09
C ASN A 67 -7.66 -21.49 5.44
N TYR A 68 -7.73 -20.41 6.19
CA TYR A 68 -8.30 -19.13 5.77
C TYR A 68 -7.32 -17.96 5.93
N ILE A 69 -6.22 -18.12 6.66
CA ILE A 69 -5.11 -17.16 6.73
C ILE A 69 -3.90 -17.72 5.98
N SER A 70 -3.00 -16.84 5.53
CA SER A 70 -1.70 -17.24 4.97
C SER A 70 -0.71 -17.68 6.06
N ALA A 71 -0.98 -17.30 7.32
CA ALA A 71 -0.05 -17.39 8.45
C ALA A 71 1.25 -16.59 8.26
N GLU A 72 1.29 -15.70 7.26
CA GLU A 72 2.36 -14.72 7.12
C GLU A 72 2.12 -13.54 8.07
N VAL A 73 3.18 -13.08 8.72
CA VAL A 73 3.12 -11.92 9.62
C VAL A 73 2.63 -10.65 8.91
N SER A 74 2.92 -10.53 7.61
CA SER A 74 2.48 -9.42 6.74
C SER A 74 0.96 -9.31 6.68
N GLU A 75 0.24 -10.44 6.57
CA GLU A 75 -1.22 -10.48 6.54
C GLU A 75 -1.80 -10.00 7.87
N TYR A 76 -1.24 -10.47 8.99
CA TYR A 76 -1.69 -10.08 10.33
C TYR A 76 -1.46 -8.60 10.62
N LEU A 77 -0.27 -8.08 10.32
CA LEU A 77 0.05 -6.67 10.54
C LEU A 77 -0.80 -5.76 9.65
N SER A 78 -1.06 -6.16 8.40
CA SER A 78 -1.98 -5.43 7.51
C SER A 78 -3.41 -5.42 8.04
N TRP A 79 -3.86 -6.55 8.59
CA TRP A 79 -5.17 -6.63 9.23
C TRP A 79 -5.26 -5.71 10.45
N LEU A 80 -4.25 -5.69 11.33
CA LEU A 80 -4.21 -4.77 12.48
C LEU A 80 -4.29 -3.29 12.07
N ASP A 81 -3.61 -2.89 11.00
CA ASP A 81 -3.63 -1.50 10.51
C ASP A 81 -5.02 -1.08 9.98
N ILE A 82 -5.71 -1.99 9.29
CA ILE A 82 -7.09 -1.78 8.85
C ILE A 82 -8.02 -1.66 10.06
N GLU A 83 -7.88 -2.54 11.06
CA GLU A 83 -8.68 -2.49 12.28
C GLU A 83 -8.47 -1.20 13.06
N TYR A 84 -7.22 -0.76 13.20
CA TYR A 84 -6.88 0.51 13.82
C TYR A 84 -7.59 1.68 13.13
N THR A 85 -7.55 1.70 11.80
CA THR A 85 -8.15 2.76 10.96
C THR A 85 -9.68 2.76 11.01
N LEU A 86 -10.32 1.58 11.05
CA LEU A 86 -11.77 1.44 11.06
C LEU A 86 -12.41 1.59 12.45
N SER A 87 -11.62 1.44 13.52
CA SER A 87 -12.12 1.54 14.89
C SER A 87 -12.49 3.00 15.25
N THR A 88 -13.75 3.35 15.05
CA THR A 88 -14.33 4.65 15.47
C THR A 88 -14.43 4.79 17.00
N SER A 89 -14.23 3.69 17.73
CA SER A 89 -14.34 3.65 19.18
C SER A 89 -13.07 3.05 19.77
N LYS A 90 -12.34 3.89 20.51
CA LYS A 90 -11.24 3.54 21.42
C LYS A 90 -11.74 2.65 22.57
N LYS A 91 -12.34 1.50 22.29
CA LYS A 91 -12.64 0.50 23.30
C LYS A 91 -11.43 -0.41 23.44
N ASN A 92 -10.52 0.00 24.32
CA ASN A 92 -9.64 -0.80 25.16
C ASN A 92 -9.53 -2.30 24.81
N SER A 93 -9.04 -2.65 23.63
CA SER A 93 -8.24 -3.86 23.51
C SER A 93 -6.83 -3.48 23.98
N SER A 94 -6.18 -4.36 24.72
CA SER A 94 -4.76 -4.21 25.08
C SER A 94 -4.00 -3.86 23.79
N MET A 95 -3.54 -2.61 23.65
CA MET A 95 -2.91 -2.15 22.42
C MET A 95 -1.59 -2.90 22.25
N THR A 96 -1.60 -3.94 21.41
CA THR A 96 -0.40 -4.66 20.98
C THR A 96 0.32 -3.94 19.83
N HIS A 97 -0.24 -2.83 19.33
CA HIS A 97 0.28 -2.05 18.22
C HIS A 97 -0.10 -0.57 18.36
N THR A 98 0.68 0.30 17.72
CA THR A 98 0.38 1.72 17.51
C THR A 98 0.87 2.14 16.13
N GLY A 99 0.13 3.02 15.46
CA GLY A 99 0.56 3.65 14.21
C GLY A 99 1.33 4.95 14.44
N LEU A 100 2.03 5.41 13.40
CA LEU A 100 2.56 6.78 13.34
C LEU A 100 1.42 7.75 13.00
N ASN A 101 1.38 8.89 13.69
CA ASN A 101 0.43 9.96 13.36
C ASN A 101 1.06 10.90 12.32
N ILE A 102 0.91 10.55 11.04
CA ILE A 102 1.43 11.33 9.92
C ILE A 102 0.37 12.38 9.52
N PRO A 103 0.72 13.67 9.39
CA PRO A 103 -0.23 14.70 8.97
C PRO A 103 -0.87 14.35 7.62
N GLU A 104 -2.20 14.23 7.61
CA GLU A 104 -2.95 14.02 6.37
C GLU A 104 -2.84 15.24 5.46
N ARG A 105 -2.60 14.97 4.17
CA ARG A 105 -2.70 16.00 3.14
C ARG A 105 -4.13 16.02 2.65
N TRP A 106 -4.85 17.05 3.04
CA TRP A 106 -6.23 17.21 2.61
C TRP A 106 -6.35 17.23 1.08
N VAL A 107 -7.31 16.48 0.56
CA VAL A 107 -7.71 16.49 -0.84
C VAL A 107 -9.22 16.73 -0.89
N SER A 108 -9.65 17.69 -1.69
CA SER A 108 -11.07 18.02 -1.82
C SER A 108 -11.88 16.82 -2.33
N PRO A 109 -12.94 16.39 -1.61
CA PRO A 109 -13.84 15.34 -2.10
C PRO A 109 -14.50 15.69 -3.44
N ASP A 110 -14.77 16.97 -3.70
CA ASP A 110 -15.33 17.43 -4.98
C ASP A 110 -14.34 17.25 -6.13
N VAL A 111 -13.06 17.51 -5.88
CA VAL A 111 -11.99 17.24 -6.86
C VAL A 111 -11.92 15.75 -7.16
N ILE A 112 -11.87 14.90 -6.12
CA ILE A 112 -11.82 13.45 -6.30
C ILE A 112 -13.04 12.95 -7.08
N ARG A 113 -14.24 13.42 -6.73
CA ARG A 113 -15.48 13.03 -7.41
C ARG A 113 -15.41 13.35 -8.90
N ALA A 114 -14.97 14.56 -9.27
CA ALA A 114 -14.83 14.96 -10.66
C ALA A 114 -13.76 14.12 -11.40
N LEU A 115 -12.59 13.91 -10.79
CA LEU A 115 -11.52 13.08 -11.39
C LEU A 115 -11.97 11.63 -11.61
N VAL A 116 -12.66 11.02 -10.64
CA VAL A 116 -13.22 9.66 -10.77
C VAL A 116 -14.23 9.60 -11.92
N GLN A 117 -15.12 10.59 -12.03
CA GLN A 117 -16.07 10.66 -13.15
C GLN A 117 -15.36 10.81 -14.50
N ALA A 118 -14.33 11.66 -14.57
CA ALA A 118 -13.54 11.86 -15.78
C ALA A 118 -12.83 10.58 -16.23
N ILE A 119 -12.19 9.84 -15.30
CA ILE A 119 -11.56 8.55 -15.59
C ILE A 119 -12.58 7.54 -16.12
N ARG A 120 -13.68 7.34 -15.38
CA ARG A 120 -14.70 6.33 -15.73
C ARG A 120 -15.39 6.61 -17.06
N ARG A 121 -15.60 7.89 -17.38
CA ARG A 121 -16.27 8.34 -18.61
C ARG A 121 -15.31 8.69 -19.73
N LYS A 122 -13.99 8.54 -19.51
CA LYS A 122 -12.92 8.93 -20.44
C LYS A 122 -13.11 10.38 -20.93
N LEU A 123 -13.21 11.32 -20.00
CA LEU A 123 -13.36 12.75 -20.28
C LEU A 123 -12.08 13.52 -19.97
N ARG A 124 -11.91 14.64 -20.66
CA ARG A 124 -10.95 15.70 -20.30
C ARG A 124 -11.49 16.45 -19.08
N VAL A 125 -10.60 17.04 -18.29
CA VAL A 125 -10.97 17.85 -17.13
C VAL A 125 -10.09 19.09 -17.07
N GLU A 126 -10.72 20.25 -16.84
CA GLU A 126 -10.01 21.48 -16.50
C GLU A 126 -9.88 21.60 -14.98
N VAL A 127 -8.67 21.90 -14.52
CA VAL A 127 -8.30 21.93 -13.12
C VAL A 127 -7.32 23.08 -12.85
N ASP A 128 -7.44 23.70 -11.69
CA ASP A 128 -6.39 24.57 -11.17
C ASP A 128 -5.36 23.73 -10.39
N TYR A 129 -4.08 23.94 -10.70
CA TYR A 129 -3.00 23.16 -10.10
C TYR A 129 -1.86 24.03 -9.60
N ILE A 130 -1.57 23.96 -8.30
CA ILE A 130 -0.45 24.67 -7.67
C ILE A 130 0.80 23.80 -7.76
N SER A 131 1.81 24.25 -8.50
CA SER A 131 3.11 23.59 -8.53
C SER A 131 4.14 24.38 -7.73
N LEU A 132 5.18 23.71 -7.22
CA LEU A 132 6.28 24.41 -6.55
C LEU A 132 7.08 25.29 -7.52
N ALA A 133 7.13 24.93 -8.80
CA ALA A 133 7.84 25.68 -9.83
C ALA A 133 7.06 26.94 -10.27
N ASN A 134 5.73 26.82 -10.37
CA ASN A 134 4.82 27.91 -10.68
C ASN A 134 3.72 27.95 -9.61
N PRO A 135 3.86 28.82 -8.59
CA PRO A 135 2.92 28.92 -7.47
C PRO A 135 1.63 29.69 -7.83
N ASN A 136 1.58 30.30 -9.00
CA ASN A 136 0.35 30.92 -9.50
C ASN A 136 -0.62 29.81 -9.96
N ASN A 137 -1.88 29.88 -9.51
CA ASN A 137 -2.96 29.01 -9.98
C ASN A 137 -3.09 29.16 -11.49
N GLU A 138 -2.50 28.23 -12.24
CA GLU A 138 -2.71 28.13 -13.68
C GLU A 138 -3.73 27.03 -13.94
N GLY A 139 -4.81 27.40 -14.63
CA GLY A 139 -5.74 26.45 -15.21
C GLY A 139 -5.01 25.50 -16.16
N ARG A 140 -5.31 24.21 -16.06
CA ARG A 140 -4.73 23.14 -16.87
C ARG A 140 -5.83 22.21 -17.34
N VAL A 141 -5.76 21.82 -18.60
CA VAL A 141 -6.57 20.72 -19.12
C VAL A 141 -5.74 19.43 -19.08
N ILE A 142 -6.27 18.41 -18.41
CA ILE A 142 -5.65 17.10 -18.30
C ILE A 142 -6.62 15.99 -18.72
N GLN A 143 -6.07 14.84 -19.12
CA GLN A 143 -6.83 13.63 -19.39
C GLN A 143 -6.45 12.56 -18.35
N PRO A 144 -7.27 12.37 -17.30
CA PRO A 144 -6.93 11.52 -16.16
C PRO A 144 -7.09 10.04 -16.50
N PHE A 145 -6.17 9.21 -16.01
CA PHE A 145 -6.18 7.76 -16.28
C PHE A 145 -6.31 6.91 -15.02
N ILE A 146 -5.43 7.12 -14.04
CA ILE A 146 -5.34 6.22 -12.89
C ILE A 146 -4.76 6.94 -11.67
N PHE A 147 -5.27 6.57 -10.49
CA PHE A 147 -4.68 6.98 -9.22
C PHE A 147 -3.55 6.04 -8.82
N VAL A 148 -2.45 6.62 -8.38
CA VAL A 148 -1.27 5.90 -7.86
C VAL A 148 -1.11 6.28 -6.40
N ARG A 149 -1.06 5.28 -5.52
CA ARG A 149 -0.74 5.48 -4.11
C ARG A 149 0.75 5.24 -3.89
N THR A 150 1.38 6.21 -3.22
CA THR A 150 2.70 6.05 -2.60
C THR A 150 2.54 6.09 -1.08
N ASP A 151 3.56 5.77 -0.32
CA ASP A 151 3.53 5.74 1.16
C ASP A 151 2.93 7.00 1.81
N LEU A 152 3.16 8.19 1.23
CA LEU A 152 2.76 9.46 1.85
C LEU A 152 1.73 10.27 1.06
N ARG A 153 1.51 9.93 -0.22
CA ARG A 153 0.73 10.79 -1.13
C ARG A 153 0.02 9.99 -2.20
N TRP A 154 -1.16 10.48 -2.56
CA TRP A 154 -1.84 10.08 -3.78
C TRP A 154 -1.41 10.94 -4.96
N HIS A 155 -1.26 10.26 -6.08
CA HIS A 155 -0.92 10.83 -7.38
C HIS A 155 -2.01 10.47 -8.39
N LEU A 156 -2.19 11.30 -9.40
CA LEU A 156 -2.98 11.03 -10.59
C LEU A 156 -2.04 10.98 -11.80
N ARG A 157 -1.99 9.84 -12.47
CA ARG A 157 -1.36 9.75 -13.80
C ARG A 157 -2.34 10.28 -14.84
N ALA A 158 -1.93 11.28 -15.59
CA ALA A 158 -2.76 11.93 -16.60
C ALA A 158 -1.91 12.42 -17.78
N TYR A 159 -2.54 12.62 -18.93
CA TYR A 159 -1.93 13.36 -20.04
C TYR A 159 -2.14 14.87 -19.81
N ASP A 160 -1.05 15.62 -19.72
CA ASP A 160 -1.06 17.08 -19.59
C ASP A 160 -1.08 17.71 -20.99
N GLU A 161 -2.17 18.37 -21.38
CA GLU A 161 -2.30 18.95 -22.72
C GLU A 161 -1.39 20.17 -22.93
N LYS A 162 -1.10 20.92 -21.87
CA LYS A 162 -0.17 22.06 -21.93
C LYS A 162 1.25 21.60 -22.24
N ASN A 163 1.68 20.53 -21.57
CA ASN A 163 3.03 19.99 -21.72
C ASN A 163 3.15 18.86 -22.75
N LYS A 164 2.03 18.42 -23.33
CA LYS A 164 1.95 17.33 -24.31
C LYS A 164 2.66 16.06 -23.87
N SER A 165 2.43 15.64 -22.64
CA SER A 165 3.16 14.53 -22.01
C SER A 165 2.37 13.88 -20.88
N PHE A 166 2.60 12.58 -20.66
CA PHE A 166 2.09 11.85 -19.51
C PHE A 166 2.84 12.23 -18.24
N ARG A 167 2.12 12.61 -17.19
CA ARG A 167 2.68 13.12 -15.93
C ARG A 167 1.87 12.66 -14.72
N ASP A 168 2.52 12.71 -13.58
CA ASP A 168 1.93 12.45 -12.28
C ASP A 168 1.62 13.76 -11.54
N PHE A 169 0.37 13.91 -11.10
CA PHE A 169 -0.12 15.06 -10.36
C PHE A 169 -0.40 14.68 -8.91
N VAL A 170 0.26 15.33 -7.95
CA VAL A 170 -0.06 15.15 -6.51
C VAL A 170 -1.47 15.66 -6.25
N LEU A 171 -2.35 14.83 -5.68
CA LEU A 171 -3.76 15.17 -5.53
C LEU A 171 -4.01 16.38 -4.62
N SER A 172 -3.22 16.53 -3.56
CA SER A 172 -3.35 17.63 -2.59
C SER A 172 -2.97 19.02 -3.15
N ARG A 173 -2.62 19.11 -4.43
CA ARG A 173 -2.24 20.36 -5.13
C ARG A 173 -3.30 20.85 -6.11
N PHE A 174 -4.35 20.06 -6.34
CA PHE A 174 -5.53 20.53 -7.03
C PHE A 174 -6.31 21.48 -6.12
N VAL A 175 -6.73 22.61 -6.69
CA VAL A 175 -7.54 23.61 -6.00
C VAL A 175 -8.79 23.92 -6.82
N GLY A 176 -9.80 24.51 -6.18
CA GLY A 176 -11.06 24.82 -6.83
C GLY A 176 -11.91 23.59 -7.15
N VAL A 177 -12.83 23.76 -8.10
CA VAL A 177 -13.77 22.74 -8.55
C VAL A 177 -13.42 22.37 -9.99
N PRO A 178 -13.05 21.11 -10.29
CA PRO A 178 -12.74 20.71 -11.65
C PRO A 178 -13.95 20.78 -12.57
N GLU A 179 -13.74 21.21 -13.82
CA GLU A 179 -14.76 21.22 -14.86
C GLU A 179 -14.59 20.02 -15.79
N LEU A 180 -15.64 19.20 -15.93
CA LEU A 180 -15.65 18.09 -16.88
C LEU A 180 -15.89 18.62 -18.29
N LEU A 181 -15.01 18.26 -19.21
CA LEU A 181 -15.07 18.69 -20.60
C LEU A 181 -15.52 17.54 -21.51
N THR A 182 -15.14 17.62 -22.79
CA THR A 182 -15.39 16.62 -23.82
C THR A 182 -14.58 15.34 -23.63
N SER A 183 -14.83 14.33 -24.47
CA SER A 183 -14.10 13.06 -24.47
C SER A 183 -12.58 13.24 -24.56
N ALA A 184 -11.86 12.42 -23.79
CA ALA A 184 -10.43 12.25 -23.86
C ALA A 184 -10.03 11.74 -25.26
N THR A 185 -8.89 12.22 -25.74
CA THR A 185 -8.28 11.84 -27.02
C THR A 185 -7.07 10.94 -26.83
N TYR A 186 -6.55 10.83 -25.61
CA TYR A 186 -5.46 9.94 -25.22
C TYR A 186 -5.97 8.81 -24.33
N SER A 187 -5.31 7.66 -24.41
CA SER A 187 -5.47 6.55 -23.47
C SER A 187 -4.16 6.26 -22.74
N ILE A 188 -4.27 5.55 -21.63
CA ILE A 188 -3.10 5.09 -20.87
C ILE A 188 -2.22 4.13 -21.68
N ASP A 189 -2.77 3.45 -22.70
CA ASP A 189 -2.01 2.52 -23.57
C ASP A 189 -0.98 3.26 -24.44
N GLN A 190 -1.15 4.58 -24.61
CA GLN A 190 -0.20 5.43 -25.34
C GLN A 190 0.92 5.96 -24.43
N ASP A 191 0.84 5.75 -23.11
CA ASP A 191 1.90 6.10 -22.18
C ASP A 191 3.00 5.04 -22.22
N ARG A 192 4.08 5.32 -22.96
CA ARG A 192 5.22 4.40 -23.09
C ARG A 192 5.81 4.03 -21.72
N ALA A 193 5.95 4.97 -20.80
CA ALA A 193 6.53 4.72 -19.48
C ALA A 193 5.61 3.84 -18.63
N TRP A 194 4.30 4.01 -18.77
CA TRP A 194 3.33 3.17 -18.07
C TRP A 194 3.33 1.74 -18.60
N ASN A 195 3.42 1.56 -19.91
CA ASN A 195 3.33 0.25 -20.57
C ASN A 195 4.68 -0.47 -20.73
N THR A 196 5.74 0.03 -20.09
CA THR A 196 7.06 -0.61 -20.07
C THR A 196 7.34 -1.08 -18.65
N ASP A 197 7.52 -2.39 -18.47
CA ASP A 197 8.07 -2.93 -17.23
C ASP A 197 9.60 -2.90 -17.28
N ILE A 198 10.22 -2.48 -16.18
CA ILE A 198 11.67 -2.42 -16.02
C ILE A 198 12.10 -3.12 -14.73
N ASP A 199 13.32 -3.65 -14.74
CA ASP A 199 13.95 -4.21 -13.55
C ASP A 199 14.83 -3.15 -12.88
N LEU A 200 14.55 -2.85 -11.62
CA LEU A 200 15.44 -2.12 -10.73
C LEU A 200 16.34 -3.12 -10.01
N ILE A 201 17.64 -3.05 -10.27
CA ILE A 201 18.64 -3.95 -9.66
C ILE A 201 19.28 -3.19 -8.50
N LEU A 202 18.93 -3.59 -7.28
CA LEU A 202 19.44 -3.02 -6.05
C LEU A 202 20.53 -3.91 -5.44
N GLN A 203 21.51 -3.29 -4.81
CA GLN A 203 22.59 -3.96 -4.10
C GLN A 203 22.86 -3.24 -2.78
N ALA A 204 23.43 -3.94 -1.81
CA ALA A 204 23.95 -3.29 -0.61
C ALA A 204 25.05 -2.27 -0.96
N ASP A 205 25.07 -1.11 -0.30
CA ASP A 205 26.07 -0.08 -0.56
C ASP A 205 27.49 -0.63 -0.42
N SER A 206 28.29 -0.44 -1.47
CA SER A 206 29.66 -0.93 -1.57
C SER A 206 30.57 -0.49 -0.41
N ARG A 207 30.26 0.64 0.25
CA ARG A 207 31.01 1.23 1.37
C ARG A 207 30.78 0.50 2.70
N LEU A 208 29.73 -0.32 2.80
CA LEU A 208 29.47 -1.13 4.00
C LEU A 208 30.49 -2.26 4.14
N SER A 209 30.75 -2.63 5.40
CA SER A 209 31.56 -3.82 5.71
C SER A 209 30.90 -5.10 5.18
N LYS A 210 31.70 -6.16 5.02
CA LYS A 210 31.19 -7.47 4.56
C LYS A 210 30.06 -8.00 5.46
N GLN A 211 30.18 -7.79 6.77
CA GLN A 211 29.18 -8.21 7.74
C GLN A 211 27.88 -7.42 7.60
N GLN A 212 27.95 -6.09 7.42
CA GLN A 212 26.76 -5.25 7.20
C GLN A 212 26.04 -5.62 5.90
N LYS A 213 26.78 -5.86 4.81
CA LYS A 213 26.19 -6.31 3.53
C LYS A 213 25.45 -7.63 3.68
N ALA A 214 26.04 -8.60 4.38
CA ALA A 214 25.39 -9.90 4.62
C ALA A 214 24.07 -9.78 5.41
N VAL A 215 23.95 -8.80 6.31
CA VAL A 215 22.69 -8.51 7.02
C VAL A 215 21.62 -8.04 6.04
N ILE A 216 21.95 -7.05 5.19
CA ILE A 216 21.04 -6.48 4.19
C ILE A 216 20.64 -7.53 3.16
N GLU A 217 21.61 -8.28 2.63
CA GLU A 217 21.36 -9.35 1.65
C GLU A 217 20.38 -10.39 2.19
N ARG A 218 20.50 -10.75 3.48
CA ARG A 218 19.57 -11.67 4.15
C ARG A 218 18.19 -11.05 4.36
N GLU A 219 18.13 -9.80 4.79
CA GLU A 219 16.87 -9.07 5.05
C GLU A 219 16.02 -8.95 3.79
N TYR A 220 16.66 -8.58 2.67
CA TYR A 220 16.01 -8.44 1.37
C TYR A 220 15.96 -9.74 0.56
N GLN A 221 16.43 -10.86 1.11
CA GLN A 221 16.49 -12.16 0.44
C GLN A 221 17.15 -12.07 -0.96
N MET A 222 18.28 -11.37 -1.02
CA MET A 222 19.01 -11.15 -2.27
C MET A 222 19.56 -12.46 -2.84
N ASN A 223 19.57 -12.54 -4.17
CA ASN A 223 20.23 -13.62 -4.90
C ASN A 223 21.51 -13.07 -5.55
N ASP A 224 22.65 -13.72 -5.31
CA ASP A 224 23.97 -13.27 -5.75
C ASP A 224 24.27 -11.78 -5.44
N GLY A 225 23.89 -11.34 -4.23
CA GLY A 225 24.09 -9.96 -3.76
C GLY A 225 23.24 -8.91 -4.50
N LYS A 226 22.15 -9.34 -5.15
CA LYS A 226 21.23 -8.48 -5.88
C LYS A 226 19.78 -8.72 -5.46
N LEU A 227 19.06 -7.62 -5.28
CA LEU A 227 17.60 -7.59 -5.23
C LEU A 227 17.08 -7.08 -6.58
N ARG A 228 16.17 -7.83 -7.19
CA ARG A 228 15.48 -7.41 -8.42
C ARG A 228 14.05 -6.99 -8.06
N VAL A 229 13.71 -5.75 -8.37
CA VAL A 229 12.34 -5.22 -8.21
C VAL A 229 11.80 -4.83 -9.58
N THR A 230 10.80 -5.55 -10.07
CA THR A 230 10.13 -5.25 -11.33
C THR A 230 9.02 -4.21 -11.09
N SER A 231 8.98 -3.16 -11.92
CA SER A 231 7.96 -2.12 -11.83
C SER A 231 7.73 -1.44 -13.19
N ARG A 232 6.57 -0.81 -13.37
CA ARG A 232 6.33 0.07 -14.51
C ARG A 232 7.34 1.20 -14.51
N ALA A 233 7.91 1.55 -15.67
CA ALA A 233 8.90 2.61 -15.79
C ALA A 233 8.40 3.96 -15.24
N ALA A 234 7.11 4.27 -15.44
CA ALA A 234 6.45 5.44 -14.87
C ALA A 234 6.49 5.50 -13.32
N LEU A 235 6.59 4.35 -12.66
CA LEU A 235 6.55 4.22 -11.20
C LEU A 235 7.93 3.97 -10.57
N ALA A 236 8.95 3.74 -11.39
CA ALA A 236 10.29 3.35 -10.95
C ALA A 236 10.89 4.31 -9.92
N GLN A 237 10.72 5.62 -10.11
CA GLN A 237 11.22 6.62 -9.18
C GLN A 237 10.55 6.54 -7.81
N TYR A 238 9.25 6.20 -7.75
CA TYR A 238 8.53 6.05 -6.50
C TYR A 238 9.01 4.82 -5.73
N VAL A 239 9.21 3.69 -6.43
CA VAL A 239 9.81 2.49 -5.82
C VAL A 239 11.16 2.80 -5.19
N LEU A 240 12.03 3.52 -5.89
CA LEU A 240 13.32 3.93 -5.33
C LEU A 240 13.17 4.83 -4.09
N GLN A 241 12.18 5.73 -4.06
CA GLN A 241 11.93 6.60 -2.91
C GLN A 241 11.42 5.83 -1.68
N GLU A 242 10.50 4.89 -1.88
CA GLU A 242 9.97 4.03 -0.80
C GLU A 242 11.05 3.10 -0.25
N MET A 243 11.94 2.62 -1.13
CA MET A 243 13.13 1.86 -0.73
C MET A 243 14.29 2.74 -0.23
N GLN A 244 14.07 4.04 -0.07
CA GLN A 244 15.05 5.02 0.44
C GLN A 244 16.37 5.05 -0.36
N VAL A 245 16.31 4.75 -1.65
CA VAL A 245 17.46 4.77 -2.57
C VAL A 245 17.57 6.15 -3.22
N ASN A 246 18.49 6.98 -2.73
CA ASN A 246 18.85 8.22 -3.40
C ASN A 246 19.79 7.95 -4.58
N ILE A 247 19.42 8.46 -5.75
CA ILE A 247 20.18 8.34 -7.00
C ILE A 247 20.96 9.61 -7.36
N LYS A 248 20.72 10.74 -6.67
CA LYS A 248 21.30 12.05 -7.00
C LYS A 248 22.61 12.31 -6.27
N PHE A 249 22.68 11.91 -5.01
CA PHE A 249 23.86 12.03 -4.18
C PHE A 249 23.93 10.81 -3.26
N HIS A 250 25.15 10.39 -2.96
CA HIS A 250 25.38 9.41 -1.90
C HIS A 250 25.31 10.14 -0.57
N ASP A 251 24.58 9.58 0.39
CA ASP A 251 24.68 10.04 1.76
C ASP A 251 26.15 9.90 2.24
N ALA A 252 26.59 10.81 3.11
CA ALA A 252 27.93 10.76 3.68
C ALA A 252 28.16 9.44 4.43
N PHE A 253 27.10 8.88 5.02
CA PHE A 253 27.14 7.64 5.78
C PHE A 253 26.33 6.54 5.07
N PRO A 254 26.93 5.39 4.70
CA PRO A 254 26.21 4.31 4.03
C PRO A 254 25.15 3.65 4.92
N GLU A 255 25.19 3.85 6.24
CA GLU A 255 24.14 3.41 7.16
C GLU A 255 22.81 4.15 6.93
N ALA A 256 22.85 5.38 6.43
CA ALA A 256 21.67 6.19 6.11
C ALA A 256 21.05 5.83 4.75
N GLN A 257 21.82 5.18 3.86
CA GLN A 257 21.33 4.61 2.60
C GLN A 257 22.00 3.26 2.35
N GLN A 258 21.33 2.21 2.77
CA GLN A 258 21.86 0.85 2.74
C GLN A 258 21.87 0.23 1.34
N LEU A 259 21.02 0.72 0.43
CA LEU A 259 20.84 0.20 -0.92
C LEU A 259 21.27 1.22 -2.00
N VAL A 260 21.85 0.71 -3.08
CA VAL A 260 22.21 1.46 -4.28
C VAL A 260 21.59 0.85 -5.52
N LEU A 261 21.23 1.70 -6.49
CA LEU A 261 20.74 1.27 -7.80
C LEU A 261 21.91 0.90 -8.71
N ALA A 262 22.18 -0.39 -8.87
CA ALA A 262 23.32 -0.90 -9.62
C ALA A 262 23.20 -0.69 -11.13
N ASN A 263 21.99 -0.79 -11.68
CA ASN A 263 21.72 -0.63 -13.11
C ASN A 263 21.21 0.79 -13.48
N LYS A 264 21.63 1.82 -12.73
CA LYS A 264 21.17 3.21 -12.94
C LYS A 264 21.27 3.66 -14.40
N LYS A 265 22.37 3.33 -15.09
CA LYS A 265 22.59 3.72 -16.50
C LYS A 265 21.51 3.20 -17.45
N ASP A 266 20.96 2.02 -17.14
CA ASP A 266 19.97 1.35 -17.99
C ASP A 266 18.58 1.98 -17.81
N VAL A 267 18.27 2.47 -16.61
CA VAL A 267 16.94 2.94 -16.24
C VAL A 267 16.83 4.46 -16.06
N GLN A 268 17.94 5.21 -16.03
CA GLN A 268 17.96 6.65 -15.72
C GLN A 268 17.07 7.50 -16.63
N HIS A 269 16.83 7.09 -17.88
CA HIS A 269 15.98 7.83 -18.80
C HIS A 269 14.48 7.78 -18.43
N TRP A 270 14.09 6.88 -17.51
CA TRP A 270 12.74 6.81 -16.94
C TRP A 270 12.59 7.55 -15.60
N LEU A 271 13.71 7.90 -14.96
CA LEU A 271 13.72 8.47 -13.60
C LEU A 271 13.52 9.99 -13.64
N PHE A 272 13.08 10.57 -12.52
CA PHE A 272 12.77 12.01 -12.46
C PHE A 272 14.05 12.85 -12.45
N ASN A 273 14.23 13.72 -13.44
CA ASN A 273 15.31 14.71 -13.52
C ASN A 273 16.70 14.08 -13.25
N THR A 274 17.03 13.06 -14.03
CA THR A 274 18.38 12.50 -14.19
C THR A 274 19.10 13.12 -15.38
#